data_AF-A0A2E9N8A1-F1
#
_entry.id   AF-A0A2E9N8A1-F1
#
_cell.length_a   1.000
_cell.length_b   1.000
_cell.length_c   1.000
_cell.angle_alpha   90.00
_cell.angle_beta   90.00
_cell.angle_gamma   90.00
#
_symmetry.space_group_name_H-M   'P 1'
#
loop_
_entity.id
_entity.type
_entity.pdbx_description
1 polymer ?
#
loop_
_entity_poly.entity_id
_entity_poly.type
_entity_poly.pdbx_seq_one_letter_code
_entity_poly.pdbx_strand_id
1 'polypeptide(L)'
;MSKNIIEVDPAKFPWLDLNRYTFCMGAENAGILYLSGQTASEYDPQQGRVVCKGDLLDQTRVIYEKLAVVLEAAGMGFDNVVQTVDYIDATALPQYRQTGEIRKQYLKDSPVGATGIIVERLLRPDAFIEVSMVAMKGEKKPINPGWDRYGQLTYVPGVVVDDEIVWTSGFVGSEDIDGQSNYPQDTARQ
;
A
#
# COMPACT_ATOMS: atom_id res chain seq x y z
N MET A 1 -11.01 -12.07 28.04
CA MET A 1 -10.75 -12.55 26.67
C MET A 1 -9.32 -12.20 26.35
N SER A 2 -8.42 -13.17 26.15
CA SER A 2 -7.06 -12.87 25.69
C SER A 2 -7.18 -12.35 24.25
N LYS A 3 -6.86 -11.08 24.02
CA LYS A 3 -6.66 -10.59 22.66
C LYS A 3 -5.34 -11.19 22.18
N ASN A 4 -5.43 -12.23 21.35
CA ASN A 4 -4.26 -12.87 20.75
C ASN A 4 -3.82 -12.02 19.55
N ILE A 5 -3.21 -10.88 19.82
CA ILE A 5 -2.46 -10.14 18.80
C ILE A 5 -1.15 -10.89 18.57
N ILE A 6 -0.90 -11.27 17.34
CA ILE A 6 0.31 -11.98 16.90
C ILE A 6 1.22 -10.97 16.21
N GLU A 7 2.44 -10.84 16.73
CA GLU A 7 3.51 -10.11 16.05
C GLU A 7 3.98 -10.90 14.84
N VAL A 8 4.08 -10.24 13.69
CA VAL A 8 4.52 -10.84 12.42
C VAL A 8 5.82 -10.17 11.99
N ASP A 9 6.93 -10.88 12.23
CA ASP A 9 8.24 -10.57 11.68
C ASP A 9 8.74 -11.76 10.85
N PRO A 10 9.15 -11.54 9.58
CA PRO A 10 9.70 -12.60 8.77
C PRO A 10 11.05 -13.06 9.31
N ALA A 11 11.27 -14.38 9.34
CA ALA A 11 12.52 -14.98 9.80
C ALA A 11 13.75 -14.51 8.99
N LYS A 12 13.55 -14.10 7.74
CA LYS A 12 14.59 -13.53 6.87
C LYS A 12 14.08 -12.26 6.23
N PHE A 13 14.72 -11.14 6.55
CA PHE A 13 14.47 -9.84 5.94
C PHE A 13 15.79 -9.22 5.50
N PRO A 14 16.26 -9.46 4.26
CA PRO A 14 17.64 -9.14 3.86
C PRO A 14 17.94 -7.64 3.78
N TRP A 15 16.90 -6.79 3.76
CA TRP A 15 17.07 -5.35 3.64
C TRP A 15 17.45 -4.68 4.98
N LEU A 16 16.92 -5.14 6.10
CA LEU A 16 17.06 -4.49 7.41
C LEU A 16 17.18 -5.53 8.54
N ASP A 17 17.99 -5.21 9.55
CA ASP A 17 18.04 -5.97 10.80
C ASP A 17 16.89 -5.53 11.71
N LEU A 18 15.81 -6.30 11.72
CA LEU A 18 14.56 -5.98 12.43
C LEU A 18 14.77 -5.82 13.95
N ASN A 19 15.76 -6.49 14.54
CA ASN A 19 16.08 -6.38 15.97
C ASN A 19 16.56 -4.98 16.40
N ARG A 20 16.88 -4.10 15.44
CA ARG A 20 17.30 -2.72 15.70
C ARG A 20 16.14 -1.74 15.79
N TYR A 21 14.92 -2.20 15.57
CA TYR A 21 13.73 -1.37 15.53
C TYR A 21 12.78 -1.67 16.70
N THR A 22 11.94 -0.70 17.04
CA THR A 22 10.94 -0.81 18.10
C THR A 22 9.55 -1.16 17.57
N PHE A 23 9.46 -1.55 16.31
CA PHE A 23 8.22 -1.92 15.61
C PHE A 23 8.39 -3.30 14.99
N CYS A 24 7.26 -3.97 14.73
CA CYS A 24 7.19 -5.20 13.96
C CYS A 24 6.72 -4.91 12.53
N MET A 25 7.00 -5.82 11.61
CA MET A 25 6.64 -5.69 10.21
C MET A 25 5.14 -5.85 9.97
N GLY A 26 4.45 -6.58 10.84
CA GLY A 26 3.00 -6.55 10.93
C GLY A 26 2.48 -7.05 12.27
N ALA A 27 1.20 -6.76 12.52
CA ALA A 27 0.46 -7.28 13.66
C ALA A 27 -0.84 -7.91 13.15
N GLU A 28 -1.04 -9.18 13.46
CA GLU A 28 -2.21 -9.95 13.09
C GLU A 28 -3.15 -10.12 14.29
N ASN A 29 -4.45 -9.99 14.06
CA ASN A 29 -5.45 -10.35 15.04
C ASN A 29 -6.74 -10.80 14.33
N ALA A 30 -7.17 -12.02 14.62
CA ALA A 30 -8.44 -12.57 14.15
C ALA A 30 -8.64 -12.52 12.62
N GLY A 31 -7.59 -12.84 11.86
CA GLY A 31 -7.59 -12.89 10.40
C GLY A 31 -7.23 -11.57 9.72
N ILE A 32 -7.08 -10.47 10.46
CA ILE A 32 -6.70 -9.16 9.92
C ILE A 32 -5.24 -8.87 10.27
N LEU A 33 -4.43 -8.60 9.24
CA LEU A 33 -3.03 -8.22 9.36
C LEU A 33 -2.85 -6.75 8.98
N TYR A 34 -2.33 -5.97 9.92
CA TYR A 34 -1.89 -4.60 9.68
C TYR A 34 -0.39 -4.61 9.44
N LEU A 35 0.07 -4.13 8.28
CA LEU A 35 1.48 -4.09 7.93
C LEU A 35 2.08 -2.71 8.20
N SER A 36 3.27 -2.68 8.78
CA SER A 36 4.06 -1.46 8.91
C SER A 36 4.43 -0.91 7.53
N GLY A 37 4.40 0.41 7.39
CA GLY A 37 4.74 1.11 6.14
C GLY A 37 6.13 0.72 5.63
N GLN A 38 6.21 0.43 4.33
CA GLN A 38 7.45 0.01 3.68
C GLN A 38 7.91 1.06 2.67
N THR A 39 9.14 1.52 2.88
CA THR A 39 9.96 2.18 1.85
C THR A 39 10.94 1.17 1.24
N ALA A 40 11.60 1.56 0.16
CA ALA A 40 12.71 0.80 -0.43
C ALA A 40 14.01 0.85 0.40
N SER A 41 13.87 1.13 1.70
CA SER A 41 14.99 1.25 2.63
C SER A 41 15.73 -0.07 2.79
N GLU A 42 17.05 -0.01 2.64
CA GLU A 42 17.97 -1.11 2.88
C GLU A 42 19.24 -0.62 3.57
N TYR A 43 19.88 -1.49 4.34
CA TYR A 43 21.18 -1.19 4.94
C TYR A 43 22.28 -1.26 3.88
N ASP A 44 22.97 -0.15 3.65
CA ASP A 44 24.15 -0.09 2.80
C ASP A 44 25.42 -0.28 3.64
N PRO A 45 26.12 -1.42 3.54
CA PRO A 45 27.33 -1.67 4.33
C PRO A 45 28.51 -0.80 3.91
N GLN A 46 28.54 -0.29 2.68
CA GLN A 46 29.61 0.60 2.20
C GLN A 46 29.45 2.00 2.80
N GLN A 47 28.21 2.47 2.92
CA GLN A 47 27.90 3.77 3.54
C GLN A 47 27.66 3.70 5.05
N GLY A 48 27.53 2.50 5.62
CA GLY A 48 27.27 2.28 7.04
C GLY A 48 25.93 2.85 7.51
N ARG A 49 24.95 3.00 6.61
CA ARG A 49 23.64 3.62 6.91
C ARG A 49 22.53 3.02 6.07
N VAL A 50 21.28 3.26 6.48
CA VAL A 50 20.09 2.91 5.69
C VAL A 50 19.88 3.94 4.58
N VAL A 51 19.60 3.45 3.37
CA VAL A 51 19.37 4.23 2.14
C VAL A 51 18.20 3.65 1.35
N CYS A 52 17.65 4.42 0.43
CA CYS A 52 16.77 3.95 -0.64
C CYS A 52 17.49 4.15 -1.97
N LYS A 53 17.58 3.11 -2.79
CA LYS A 53 18.30 3.13 -4.06
C LYS A 53 17.34 3.10 -5.26
N GLY A 54 17.84 3.55 -6.40
CA GLY A 54 17.09 3.52 -7.66
C GLY A 54 16.05 4.64 -7.78
N ASP A 55 15.33 4.62 -8.89
CA ASP A 55 14.23 5.53 -9.15
C ASP A 55 12.92 5.11 -8.46
N LEU A 56 11.83 5.84 -8.68
CA LEU A 56 10.53 5.53 -8.09
C LEU A 56 10.06 4.10 -8.41
N LEU A 57 10.29 3.60 -9.62
CA LEU A 57 9.82 2.29 -10.05
C LEU A 57 10.68 1.18 -9.44
N ASP A 58 11.99 1.37 -9.34
CA ASP A 58 12.89 0.47 -8.61
C ASP A 58 12.48 0.37 -7.14
N GLN A 59 12.25 1.52 -6.50
CA GLN A 59 11.82 1.59 -5.11
C GLN A 59 10.47 0.89 -4.91
N THR A 60 9.51 1.11 -5.82
CA THR A 60 8.20 0.47 -5.77
C THR A 60 8.32 -1.06 -5.85
N ARG A 61 9.19 -1.60 -6.73
CA ARG A 61 9.40 -3.06 -6.82
C ARG A 61 9.93 -3.63 -5.50
N VAL A 62 10.96 -3.03 -4.94
CA VAL A 62 11.54 -3.45 -3.65
C VAL A 62 10.52 -3.41 -2.53
N ILE A 63 9.66 -2.37 -2.50
CA ILE A 63 8.59 -2.25 -1.51
C ILE A 63 7.61 -3.43 -1.61
N TYR A 64 7.18 -3.79 -2.82
CA TYR A 64 6.28 -4.93 -3.00
C TYR A 64 6.97 -6.27 -2.71
N GLU A 65 8.26 -6.44 -3.02
CA GLU A 65 9.03 -7.63 -2.61
C GLU A 65 9.10 -7.77 -1.09
N LYS A 66 9.34 -6.67 -0.37
CA LYS A 66 9.31 -6.65 1.10
C LYS A 66 7.95 -7.02 1.65
N LEU A 67 6.87 -6.42 1.12
CA LEU A 67 5.51 -6.69 1.56
C LEU A 67 5.12 -8.14 1.29
N ALA A 68 5.57 -8.75 0.19
CA ALA A 68 5.38 -10.17 -0.08
C ALA A 68 5.94 -11.06 1.04
N VAL A 69 7.17 -10.77 1.49
CA VAL A 69 7.83 -11.53 2.56
C VAL A 69 7.10 -11.39 3.90
N VAL A 70 6.55 -10.20 4.20
CA VAL A 70 5.76 -9.98 5.44
C VAL A 70 4.41 -10.69 5.36
N LEU A 71 3.72 -10.63 4.22
CA LEU A 71 2.48 -11.37 3.99
C LEU A 71 2.69 -12.88 4.15
N GLU A 72 3.76 -13.42 3.55
CA GLU A 72 4.10 -14.84 3.64
C GLU A 72 4.37 -15.26 5.09
N ALA A 73 5.03 -14.42 5.89
CA ALA A 73 5.26 -14.69 7.31
C ALA A 73 3.96 -14.79 8.13
N ALA A 74 2.86 -14.16 7.69
CA ALA A 74 1.53 -14.29 8.26
C ALA A 74 0.69 -15.44 7.66
N GLY A 75 1.25 -16.19 6.71
CA GLY A 75 0.51 -17.18 5.92
C GLY A 75 -0.57 -16.55 5.03
N MET A 76 -0.29 -15.35 4.51
CA MET A 76 -1.16 -14.60 3.59
C MET A 76 -0.44 -14.30 2.27
N GLY A 77 -1.19 -13.92 1.25
CA GLY A 77 -0.69 -13.43 -0.03
C GLY A 77 -1.29 -12.07 -0.41
N PHE A 78 -0.89 -11.55 -1.58
CA PHE A 78 -1.45 -10.29 -2.10
C PHE A 78 -2.95 -10.35 -2.39
N ASP A 79 -3.48 -11.55 -2.61
CA ASP A 79 -4.92 -11.80 -2.73
C ASP A 79 -5.68 -11.56 -1.42
N ASN A 80 -5.00 -11.54 -0.26
CA ASN A 80 -5.60 -11.14 1.01
C ASN A 80 -5.58 -9.62 1.22
N VAL A 81 -4.86 -8.82 0.43
CA VAL A 81 -4.75 -7.37 0.63
C VAL A 81 -6.09 -6.70 0.35
N VAL A 82 -6.61 -5.98 1.34
CA VAL A 82 -7.90 -5.28 1.28
C VAL A 82 -7.75 -3.78 1.10
N GLN A 83 -6.62 -3.21 1.54
CA GLN A 83 -6.36 -1.78 1.44
C GLN A 83 -4.87 -1.49 1.27
N THR A 84 -4.54 -0.50 0.44
CA THR A 84 -3.19 0.10 0.35
C THR A 84 -3.25 1.60 0.58
N VAL A 85 -2.24 2.16 1.25
CA VAL A 85 -2.02 3.61 1.33
C VAL A 85 -0.63 3.93 0.82
N ASP A 86 -0.54 4.73 -0.22
CA ASP A 86 0.69 5.16 -0.86
C ASP A 86 0.99 6.60 -0.40
N TYR A 87 2.08 6.80 0.34
CA TYR A 87 2.59 8.12 0.74
C TYR A 87 3.69 8.53 -0.23
N ILE A 88 3.51 9.64 -0.93
CA ILE A 88 4.26 9.97 -2.14
C ILE A 88 5.00 11.29 -1.91
N ASP A 89 6.30 11.29 -2.16
CA ASP A 89 7.05 12.54 -2.25
C ASP A 89 6.62 13.33 -3.49
N ALA A 90 6.43 14.64 -3.36
CA ALA A 90 5.96 15.49 -4.45
C ALA A 90 6.85 15.41 -5.71
N THR A 91 8.16 15.13 -5.54
CA THR A 91 9.09 14.97 -6.67
C THR A 91 8.84 13.72 -7.50
N ALA A 92 8.18 12.70 -6.93
CA ALA A 92 7.87 11.42 -7.57
C ALA A 92 6.56 11.45 -8.37
N LEU A 93 5.72 12.47 -8.15
CA LEU A 93 4.38 12.59 -8.72
C LEU A 93 4.33 12.44 -10.25
N PRO A 94 5.28 13.01 -11.05
CA PRO A 94 5.25 12.87 -12.50
C PRO A 94 5.36 11.41 -12.99
N GLN A 95 5.97 10.52 -12.19
CA GLN A 95 6.14 9.10 -12.51
C GLN A 95 5.16 8.20 -11.76
N TYR A 96 4.43 8.71 -10.76
CA TYR A 96 3.61 7.90 -9.86
C TYR A 96 2.60 7.01 -10.58
N ARG A 97 1.94 7.50 -11.64
CA ARG A 97 0.98 6.69 -12.41
C ARG A 97 1.60 5.41 -13.00
N GLN A 98 2.90 5.40 -13.28
CA GLN A 98 3.62 4.25 -13.83
C GLN A 98 3.79 3.13 -12.80
N THR A 99 3.70 3.44 -11.50
CA THR A 99 3.71 2.41 -10.43
C THR A 99 2.53 1.45 -10.56
N GLY A 100 1.42 1.88 -11.20
CA GLY A 100 0.25 1.06 -11.45
C GLY A 100 0.56 -0.27 -12.15
N GLU A 101 1.54 -0.32 -13.05
CA GLU A 101 1.94 -1.56 -13.72
C GLU A 101 2.64 -2.55 -12.78
N ILE A 102 3.40 -2.05 -11.80
CA ILE A 102 3.98 -2.89 -10.74
C ILE A 102 2.86 -3.39 -9.83
N ARG A 103 1.96 -2.51 -9.40
CA ARG A 103 0.80 -2.86 -8.57
C ARG A 103 -0.02 -4.01 -9.19
N LYS A 104 -0.29 -3.94 -10.49
CA LYS A 104 -1.03 -4.99 -11.23
C LYS A 104 -0.33 -6.35 -11.21
N GLN A 105 1.00 -6.39 -11.25
CA GLN A 105 1.74 -7.67 -11.21
C GLN A 105 1.53 -8.41 -9.90
N TYR A 106 1.43 -7.68 -8.78
CA TYR A 106 1.27 -8.25 -7.45
C TYR A 106 -0.19 -8.46 -7.06
N LEU A 107 -1.05 -7.46 -7.26
CA LEU A 107 -2.45 -7.47 -6.83
C LEU A 107 -3.38 -8.18 -7.82
N LYS A 108 -2.98 -8.26 -9.10
CA LYS A 108 -3.74 -8.88 -10.19
C LYS A 108 -5.18 -8.33 -10.23
N ASP A 109 -6.16 -9.22 -10.37
CA ASP A 109 -7.59 -8.89 -10.41
C ASP A 109 -8.25 -8.91 -9.01
N SER A 110 -7.46 -9.04 -7.94
CA SER A 110 -7.98 -9.11 -6.58
C SER A 110 -8.51 -7.74 -6.14
N PRO A 111 -9.76 -7.63 -5.65
CA PRO A 111 -10.33 -6.34 -5.28
C PRO A 111 -9.59 -5.77 -4.06
N VAL A 112 -9.22 -4.50 -4.15
CA VAL A 112 -8.42 -3.78 -3.15
C VAL A 112 -8.84 -2.31 -3.12
N GLY A 113 -8.95 -1.72 -1.94
CA GLY A 113 -9.10 -0.28 -1.76
C GLY A 113 -7.73 0.42 -1.82
N ALA A 114 -7.67 1.66 -2.33
CA ALA A 114 -6.42 2.42 -2.38
C ALA A 114 -6.61 3.90 -2.05
N THR A 115 -5.57 4.48 -1.46
CA THR A 115 -5.44 5.91 -1.19
C THR A 115 -4.02 6.35 -1.54
N GLY A 116 -3.88 7.40 -2.34
CA GLY A 116 -2.60 8.09 -2.58
C GLY A 116 -2.58 9.43 -1.85
N ILE A 117 -1.51 9.71 -1.12
CA ILE A 117 -1.35 10.95 -0.33
C ILE A 117 0.00 11.56 -0.66
N ILE A 118 0.00 12.80 -1.16
CA ILE A 118 1.24 13.58 -1.31
C ILE A 118 1.65 14.10 0.07
N VAL A 119 2.86 13.78 0.50
CA VAL A 119 3.40 14.17 1.82
C VAL A 119 4.49 15.21 1.68
N GLU A 120 4.74 15.97 2.75
CA GLU A 120 5.83 16.96 2.80
C GLU A 120 7.20 16.28 2.70
N ARG A 121 7.36 15.12 3.35
CA ARG A 121 8.58 14.31 3.32
C ARG A 121 8.33 12.90 3.81
N LEU A 122 9.16 11.96 3.37
CA LEU A 122 9.29 10.62 3.93
C LEU A 122 10.43 10.55 4.96
N LEU A 123 10.51 9.47 5.71
CA LEU A 123 11.49 9.30 6.79
C LEU A 123 12.95 9.30 6.27
N ARG A 124 13.16 8.81 5.05
CA ARG A 124 14.47 8.77 4.40
C ARG A 124 14.49 9.79 3.26
N PRO A 125 15.49 10.71 3.19
CA PRO A 125 15.53 11.75 2.16
C PRO A 125 15.59 11.24 0.71
N ASP A 126 16.02 10.00 0.53
CA ASP A 126 16.14 9.30 -0.75
C ASP A 126 14.91 8.44 -1.08
N ALA A 127 13.90 8.36 -0.20
CA ALA A 127 12.66 7.66 -0.47
C ALA A 127 11.71 8.53 -1.31
N PHE A 128 11.13 7.95 -2.36
CA PHE A 128 10.11 8.59 -3.20
C PHE A 128 8.69 8.17 -2.84
N ILE A 129 8.53 6.97 -2.26
CA ILE A 129 7.24 6.41 -1.89
C ILE A 129 7.37 5.51 -0.67
N GLU A 130 6.34 5.50 0.17
CA GLU A 130 6.11 4.51 1.23
C GLU A 130 4.72 3.89 1.01
N VAL A 131 4.62 2.57 1.13
CA VAL A 131 3.35 1.85 0.99
C VAL A 131 3.01 1.15 2.30
N SER A 132 1.82 1.42 2.83
CA SER A 132 1.19 0.68 3.92
C SER A 132 0.09 -0.21 3.37
N MET A 133 -0.12 -1.37 3.98
CA MET A 133 -1.14 -2.33 3.57
C MET A 133 -1.90 -2.90 4.76
N VAL A 134 -3.16 -3.23 4.51
CA VAL A 134 -3.95 -4.11 5.38
C VAL A 134 -4.36 -5.33 4.56
N ALA A 135 -4.20 -6.51 5.15
CA ALA A 135 -4.65 -7.78 4.59
C ALA A 135 -5.66 -8.44 5.53
N MET A 136 -6.60 -9.17 4.95
CA MET A 136 -7.63 -9.90 5.69
C MET A 136 -7.91 -11.24 5.03
N LYS A 137 -7.95 -12.29 5.84
CA LYS A 137 -8.45 -13.61 5.42
C LYS A 137 -9.96 -13.56 5.24
N GLY A 138 -10.46 -14.22 4.21
CA GLY A 138 -11.90 -14.28 3.90
C GLY A 138 -12.18 -14.09 2.41
N GLU A 139 -13.44 -14.25 2.03
CA GLU A 139 -13.90 -13.99 0.67
C GLU A 139 -14.05 -12.49 0.44
N LYS A 140 -13.32 -11.95 -0.54
CA LYS A 140 -13.40 -10.53 -0.90
C LYS A 140 -14.37 -10.30 -2.05
N LYS A 141 -15.23 -9.29 -1.92
CA LYS A 141 -16.12 -8.82 -2.99
C LYS A 141 -15.93 -7.31 -3.22
N PRO A 142 -15.85 -6.85 -4.49
CA PRO A 142 -15.76 -5.42 -4.76
C PRO A 142 -17.10 -4.73 -4.50
N ILE A 143 -17.04 -3.51 -3.96
CA ILE A 143 -18.15 -2.57 -3.88
C ILE A 143 -17.89 -1.49 -4.92
N ASN A 144 -18.75 -1.39 -5.93
CA ASN A 144 -18.76 -0.30 -6.90
C ASN A 144 -20.20 0.20 -7.13
N PRO A 145 -20.53 1.46 -6.79
CA PRO A 145 -21.86 2.04 -6.99
C PRO A 145 -22.30 2.24 -8.46
N GLY A 146 -21.56 1.72 -9.45
CA GLY A 146 -21.80 1.95 -10.87
C GLY A 146 -20.88 3.02 -11.48
N TRP A 147 -19.69 3.21 -10.92
CA TRP A 147 -18.71 4.17 -11.40
C TRP A 147 -17.72 3.52 -12.37
N ASP A 148 -17.91 3.80 -13.66
CA ASP A 148 -17.11 3.21 -14.75
C ASP A 148 -15.61 3.50 -14.66
N ARG A 149 -15.22 4.63 -14.05
CA ARG A 149 -13.81 5.04 -13.92
C ARG A 149 -12.94 3.98 -13.25
N TYR A 150 -13.50 3.14 -12.39
CA TYR A 150 -12.77 2.11 -11.65
C TYR A 150 -12.44 0.88 -12.50
N GLY A 151 -13.04 0.71 -13.69
CA GLY A 151 -12.73 -0.39 -14.59
C GLY A 151 -11.31 -0.32 -15.21
N GLN A 152 -10.63 0.83 -15.09
CA GLN A 152 -9.28 1.03 -15.63
C GLN A 152 -8.21 1.19 -14.53
N LEU A 153 -8.61 1.19 -13.25
CA LEU A 153 -7.74 1.44 -12.11
C LEU A 153 -7.28 0.13 -11.46
N THR A 154 -6.27 0.23 -10.59
CA THR A 154 -5.72 -0.90 -9.82
C THR A 154 -6.42 -1.10 -8.48
N TYR A 155 -7.58 -0.48 -8.28
CA TYR A 155 -8.33 -0.49 -7.03
C TYR A 155 -9.83 -0.24 -7.30
N VAL A 156 -10.66 -0.57 -6.32
CA VAL A 156 -12.12 -0.41 -6.35
C VAL A 156 -12.60 0.59 -5.29
N PRO A 157 -13.81 1.17 -5.38
CA PRO A 157 -14.31 2.12 -4.39
C PRO A 157 -14.31 1.55 -2.96
N GLY A 158 -14.65 0.27 -2.81
CA GLY A 158 -14.48 -0.46 -1.57
C GLY A 158 -14.42 -1.96 -1.78
N VAL A 159 -14.08 -2.67 -0.71
CA VAL A 159 -14.02 -4.13 -0.65
C VAL A 159 -14.76 -4.56 0.60
N VAL A 160 -15.68 -5.52 0.47
CA VAL A 160 -16.24 -6.22 1.64
C VAL A 160 -15.59 -7.59 1.77
N VAL A 161 -15.27 -7.98 3.00
CA VAL A 161 -14.78 -9.33 3.32
C VAL A 161 -15.80 -10.06 4.18
N ASP A 162 -16.14 -11.27 3.76
CA ASP A 162 -17.12 -12.17 4.41
C ASP A 162 -18.49 -11.51 4.69
N ASP A 163 -18.86 -10.50 3.89
CA ASP A 163 -20.06 -9.68 4.06
C ASP A 163 -20.16 -8.95 5.43
N GLU A 164 -19.04 -8.81 6.14
CA GLU A 164 -18.98 -8.23 7.50
C GLU A 164 -18.18 -6.93 7.58
N ILE A 165 -16.96 -6.90 7.03
CA ILE A 165 -16.05 -5.75 7.15
C ILE A 165 -15.87 -5.07 5.80
N VAL A 166 -16.13 -3.77 5.76
CA VAL A 166 -15.92 -2.93 4.58
C VAL A 166 -14.64 -2.12 4.71
N TRP A 167 -13.79 -2.21 3.69
CA TRP A 167 -12.58 -1.42 3.51
C TRP A 167 -12.78 -0.45 2.35
N THR A 168 -12.58 0.85 2.57
CA THR A 168 -12.86 1.88 1.56
C THR A 168 -11.59 2.46 0.96
N SER A 169 -11.67 2.87 -0.30
CA SER A 169 -10.67 3.72 -0.94
C SER A 169 -10.75 5.16 -0.43
N GLY A 170 -9.69 5.92 -0.68
CA GLY A 170 -9.70 7.36 -0.55
C GLY A 170 -10.55 8.00 -1.65
N PHE A 171 -11.31 9.03 -1.30
CA PHE A 171 -12.08 9.81 -2.25
C PHE A 171 -11.70 11.28 -2.16
N VAL A 172 -11.49 11.90 -3.31
CA VAL A 172 -11.44 13.36 -3.42
C VAL A 172 -12.86 13.84 -3.68
N GLY A 173 -13.30 14.85 -2.92
CA GLY A 173 -14.61 15.47 -3.13
C GLY A 173 -14.68 16.11 -4.52
N SER A 174 -15.73 15.79 -5.25
CA SER A 174 -16.05 16.35 -6.56
C SER A 174 -17.55 16.51 -6.72
N GLU A 175 -17.97 17.48 -7.53
CA GLU A 175 -19.35 17.67 -7.94
C GLU A 175 -19.50 17.30 -9.41
N ASP A 176 -20.58 16.61 -9.77
CA ASP A 176 -20.93 16.46 -11.19
C ASP A 176 -21.74 17.68 -11.62
N ILE A 177 -21.24 18.41 -12.63
CA ILE A 177 -21.93 19.53 -13.25
C ILE A 177 -21.97 19.23 -14.75
N ASP A 178 -23.17 19.06 -15.29
CA ASP A 178 -23.43 18.74 -16.71
C ASP A 178 -22.65 17.52 -17.25
N GLY A 179 -22.47 16.48 -16.43
CA GLY A 179 -21.76 15.25 -16.81
C GLY A 179 -20.24 15.36 -16.77
N GLN A 180 -19.72 16.43 -16.16
CA GLN A 180 -18.29 16.60 -15.89
C GLN A 180 -18.01 16.63 -14.40
N SER A 181 -17.01 15.85 -13.97
CA SER A 181 -16.50 15.92 -12.60
C SER A 181 -15.74 17.23 -12.40
N ASN A 182 -16.26 18.07 -11.51
CA ASN A 182 -15.67 19.32 -11.07
C ASN A 182 -15.08 19.14 -9.68
N TYR A 183 -13.82 19.54 -9.51
CA TYR A 183 -13.14 19.51 -8.23
C TYR A 183 -13.05 20.93 -7.67
N PRO A 184 -13.16 21.14 -6.35
CA PRO A 184 -13.05 22.47 -5.75
C PRO A 184 -11.72 23.18 -6.01
N GLN A 185 -10.68 22.43 -6.41
CA GLN A 185 -9.36 22.93 -6.80
C GLN A 185 -8.85 22.21 -8.05
N ASP A 186 -7.83 22.78 -8.68
CA ASP A 186 -7.13 22.20 -9.84
C ASP A 186 -6.41 20.90 -9.44
N THR A 187 -7.05 19.75 -9.68
CA THR A 187 -6.48 18.42 -9.47
C THR A 187 -5.58 17.97 -10.61
N ALA A 188 -5.43 18.73 -11.70
CA ALA A 188 -4.51 18.38 -12.78
C ALA A 188 -3.03 18.53 -12.39
N ARG A 189 -2.77 19.18 -11.24
CA ARG A 189 -1.45 19.32 -10.61
C ARG A 189 -1.14 18.20 -9.61
N GLN A 190 -2.09 17.28 -9.37
CA GLN A 190 -1.90 16.06 -8.58
C GLN A 190 -1.37 14.91 -9.46
#